data_AF-A0A016VZE4-F1
#
_entry.id   AF-A0A016VZE4-F1
#
_cell.length_a   1.000
_cell.length_b   1.000
_cell.length_c   1.000
_cell.angle_alpha   90.00
_cell.angle_beta   90.00
_cell.angle_gamma   90.00
#
_symmetry.space_group_name_H-M   'P 1'
#
loop_
_entity.id
_entity.type
_entity.pdbx_description
1 polymer ?
#
loop_
_entity_poly.entity_id
_entity_poly.type
_entity_poly.pdbx_seq_one_letter_code
_entity_poly.pdbx_strand_id
1 'polypeptide(L)'
;MKGKDILNNITEKLLGKRTSNSVVGSSYKQFNDGNVMRSPVILAVLFVVTISDLIPTYDLSKESIEFVSFRSKPAPPSVDAVSRCETIPWNGCQAQFNEILGLNNLLYWRNGTIINKQVNQLLQANTTELVKVCNARTQFYQCLGTSYYACLNLFNILDTSDPDFVNAFDYTRTFLGLEFMCNAGFEEVVTQWPCLHGIQSTIAYQNCMNNFTYNVYPTNFCNMVDTTGKCLNNVYLNACGDNGAGWFGCENFRFTFDQTCWGLRCNVGVVY
;
A
#
# COMPACT_ATOMS: atom_id res chain seq x y z
N MET A 1 33.48 -43.78 -16.72
CA MET A 1 34.34 -44.03 -15.54
C MET A 1 34.82 -42.69 -15.01
N LYS A 2 34.77 -42.47 -13.67
CA LYS A 2 35.46 -41.43 -12.87
C LYS A 2 35.34 -39.94 -13.32
N GLY A 3 35.15 -38.98 -12.41
CA GLY A 3 34.97 -39.08 -10.96
C GLY A 3 34.58 -37.74 -10.33
N LYS A 4 34.02 -37.82 -9.12
CA LYS A 4 33.99 -36.70 -8.16
C LYS A 4 35.41 -36.45 -7.61
N ASP A 5 35.51 -35.49 -6.69
CA ASP A 5 36.60 -35.29 -5.73
C ASP A 5 37.73 -34.32 -6.13
N ILE A 6 37.40 -33.02 -6.19
CA ILE A 6 38.36 -31.94 -5.84
C ILE A 6 37.62 -30.87 -5.00
N LEU A 7 37.51 -31.09 -3.69
CA LEU A 7 37.16 -30.04 -2.73
C LEU A 7 37.83 -30.35 -1.38
N ASN A 8 39.06 -29.85 -1.19
CA ASN A 8 39.75 -29.60 0.10
C ASN A 8 41.25 -29.30 -0.14
N ASN A 9 41.70 -28.09 0.24
CA ASN A 9 43.08 -27.62 0.56
C ASN A 9 43.51 -26.31 -0.13
N ILE A 10 43.04 -25.19 0.41
CA ILE A 10 43.85 -23.97 0.62
C ILE A 10 43.36 -23.41 1.98
N THR A 11 43.76 -23.99 3.11
CA THR A 11 45.09 -23.82 3.74
C THR A 11 45.33 -22.39 4.19
N GLU A 12 44.91 -22.15 5.44
CA GLU A 12 45.63 -21.36 6.44
C GLU A 12 47.12 -21.13 6.13
N LYS A 13 47.49 -19.87 5.89
CA LYS A 13 48.66 -19.19 6.49
C LYS A 13 48.80 -17.81 5.88
N LEU A 14 48.65 -16.77 6.71
CA LEU A 14 49.66 -15.70 6.86
C LEU A 14 49.34 -14.92 8.14
N LEU A 15 50.00 -15.33 9.23
CA LEU A 15 49.96 -14.67 10.54
C LEU A 15 50.65 -13.31 10.50
N GLY A 16 50.19 -12.35 11.33
CA GLY A 16 51.16 -11.49 12.02
C GLY A 16 50.74 -10.13 12.55
N LYS A 17 50.60 -10.05 13.90
CA LYS A 17 50.96 -8.91 14.78
C LYS A 17 50.04 -7.64 14.69
N ARG A 18 49.82 -6.84 15.75
CA ARG A 18 50.29 -6.84 17.17
C ARG A 18 49.44 -5.86 18.03
N THR A 19 49.24 -6.15 19.35
CA THR A 19 49.20 -5.24 20.55
C THR A 19 48.43 -3.89 20.54
N SER A 20 47.82 -3.36 21.61
CA SER A 20 47.61 -3.77 23.04
C SER A 20 46.82 -2.70 23.83
N ASN A 21 46.13 -3.11 24.92
CA ASN A 21 45.67 -2.32 26.11
C ASN A 21 44.62 -1.19 25.88
N SER A 22 43.53 -1.05 26.64
CA SER A 22 43.48 -0.86 28.11
C SER A 22 42.08 -1.05 28.74
N VAL A 23 42.03 -1.66 29.94
CA VAL A 23 41.24 -1.37 31.18
C VAL A 23 40.05 -0.37 31.05
N VAL A 24 38.78 -0.63 31.45
CA VAL A 24 38.16 -0.92 32.77
C VAL A 24 36.78 -1.63 32.55
N GLY A 25 36.15 -2.42 33.44
CA GLY A 25 36.58 -3.00 34.72
C GLY A 25 35.66 -2.81 35.96
N SER A 26 34.41 -3.33 36.03
CA SER A 26 33.67 -3.47 37.33
C SER A 26 32.65 -4.63 37.40
N SER A 27 32.55 -5.19 38.60
CA SER A 27 31.92 -6.44 39.04
C SER A 27 30.43 -6.66 38.76
N TYR A 28 30.07 -7.90 38.38
CA TYR A 28 28.80 -8.53 38.75
C TYR A 28 29.05 -9.52 39.91
N LYS A 29 28.30 -9.37 41.01
CA LYS A 29 28.34 -10.31 42.14
C LYS A 29 27.63 -11.61 41.77
N GLN A 30 28.26 -12.73 42.11
CA GLN A 30 27.61 -14.04 42.12
C GLN A 30 26.55 -14.09 43.23
N PHE A 31 25.39 -14.67 42.91
CA PHE A 31 24.58 -15.43 43.86
C PHE A 31 24.21 -16.74 43.16
N ASN A 32 24.67 -17.85 43.73
CA ASN A 32 24.29 -19.20 43.34
C ASN A 32 23.25 -19.67 44.36
N ASP A 33 22.10 -20.18 43.92
CA ASP A 33 21.41 -21.34 44.51
C ASP A 33 20.08 -21.62 43.80
N GLY A 34 19.69 -22.90 43.72
CA GLY A 34 18.29 -23.30 43.55
C GLY A 34 17.81 -23.68 42.13
N ASN A 35 17.92 -24.97 41.81
CA ASN A 35 17.22 -25.71 40.75
C ASN A 35 15.86 -25.14 40.25
N VAL A 36 15.80 -24.68 38.98
CA VAL A 36 14.62 -24.89 38.11
C VAL A 36 15.09 -25.03 36.65
N MET A 37 14.67 -26.12 35.98
CA MET A 37 14.85 -26.33 34.54
C MET A 37 14.12 -25.22 33.75
N ARG A 38 14.83 -24.37 32.99
CA ARG A 38 14.22 -23.40 32.07
C ARG A 38 14.94 -23.36 30.72
N SER A 39 14.18 -23.71 29.68
CA SER A 39 14.59 -23.66 28.28
C SER A 39 14.86 -22.21 27.84
N PRO A 40 15.91 -21.93 27.04
CA PRO A 40 16.11 -20.60 26.47
C PRO A 40 15.10 -20.35 25.35
N VAL A 41 14.05 -19.59 25.67
CA VAL A 41 13.16 -19.00 24.65
C VAL A 41 13.97 -17.94 23.90
N ILE A 42 14.36 -18.27 22.67
CA ILE A 42 14.97 -17.31 21.75
C ILE A 42 13.87 -16.34 21.31
N LEU A 43 13.87 -15.14 21.90
CA LEU A 43 12.93 -14.09 21.54
C LEU A 43 13.35 -13.47 20.20
N ALA A 44 12.84 -14.02 19.09
CA ALA A 44 13.02 -13.44 17.77
C ALA A 44 12.25 -12.12 17.69
N VAL A 45 12.97 -10.99 17.82
CA VAL A 45 12.41 -9.66 17.58
C VAL A 45 12.15 -9.53 16.07
N LEU A 46 10.90 -9.76 15.68
CA LEU A 46 10.40 -9.40 14.36
C LEU A 46 10.41 -7.88 14.27
N PHE A 47 11.43 -7.32 13.62
CA PHE A 47 11.36 -5.96 13.09
C PHE A 47 10.29 -5.95 12.00
N VAL A 48 9.07 -5.54 12.38
CA VAL A 48 8.05 -5.13 11.42
C VAL A 48 8.60 -3.88 10.73
N VAL A 49 9.08 -4.04 9.50
CA VAL A 49 9.40 -2.92 8.64
C VAL A 49 8.06 -2.23 8.34
N THR A 50 7.81 -1.10 9.00
CA THR A 50 6.64 -0.27 8.75
C THR A 50 6.80 0.41 7.39
N ILE A 51 6.40 -0.32 6.35
CA ILE A 51 6.27 0.25 5.01
C ILE A 51 5.31 1.44 5.09
N SER A 52 5.79 2.59 4.62
CA SER A 52 4.93 3.74 4.42
C SER A 52 4.34 3.59 3.03
N ASP A 53 3.04 3.40 2.93
CA ASP A 53 2.32 3.20 1.67
C ASP A 53 1.44 4.42 1.41
N LEU A 54 1.73 5.17 0.35
CA LEU A 54 1.09 6.46 0.10
C LEU A 54 -0.36 6.29 -0.39
N ILE A 55 -0.61 5.25 -1.18
CA ILE A 55 -1.95 4.68 -1.40
C ILE A 55 -2.22 3.77 -0.20
N PRO A 56 -3.23 4.04 0.65
CA PRO A 56 -3.43 3.30 1.89
C PRO A 56 -3.64 1.80 1.64
N THR A 57 -2.84 0.99 2.33
CA THR A 57 -2.92 -0.48 2.32
C THR A 57 -3.64 -0.99 3.56
N TYR A 58 -4.57 -1.92 3.35
CA TYR A 58 -5.41 -2.54 4.38
C TYR A 58 -6.06 -3.78 3.79
N ASP A 59 -6.38 -4.74 4.65
CA ASP A 59 -7.06 -5.96 4.24
C ASP A 59 -8.58 -5.80 4.39
N LEU A 60 -9.34 -6.43 3.49
CA LEU A 60 -10.78 -6.56 3.59
C LEU A 60 -11.16 -8.06 3.58
N SER A 61 -12.17 -8.43 4.36
CA SER A 61 -12.76 -9.76 4.23
C SER A 61 -13.40 -9.93 2.84
N LYS A 62 -13.55 -11.19 2.40
CA LYS A 62 -14.16 -11.48 1.10
C LYS A 62 -15.57 -10.87 0.99
N GLU A 63 -16.38 -10.95 2.05
CA GLU A 63 -17.73 -10.39 2.09
C GLU A 63 -17.73 -8.86 1.95
N SER A 64 -16.72 -8.20 2.53
CA SER A 64 -16.52 -6.75 2.39
C SER A 64 -16.08 -6.36 0.97
N ILE A 65 -15.25 -7.16 0.30
CA ILE A 65 -14.88 -6.96 -1.12
C ILE A 65 -16.10 -7.21 -2.04
N GLU A 66 -16.88 -8.26 -1.79
CA GLU A 66 -18.14 -8.53 -2.50
C GLU A 66 -19.15 -7.40 -2.33
N PHE A 67 -19.26 -6.83 -1.13
CA PHE A 67 -20.09 -5.65 -0.87
C PHE A 67 -19.62 -4.42 -1.66
N VAL A 68 -18.33 -4.07 -1.62
CA VAL A 68 -17.74 -2.96 -2.41
C VAL A 68 -17.99 -3.17 -3.90
N SER A 69 -17.77 -4.39 -4.40
CA SER A 69 -18.02 -4.78 -5.78
C SER A 69 -19.48 -4.55 -6.18
N PHE A 70 -20.43 -5.18 -5.47
CA PHE A 70 -21.86 -5.06 -5.77
C PHE A 70 -22.35 -3.60 -5.73
N ARG A 71 -21.86 -2.81 -4.77
CA ARG A 71 -22.23 -1.39 -4.60
C ARG A 71 -21.61 -0.48 -5.66
N SER A 72 -20.49 -0.88 -6.25
CA SER A 72 -19.82 -0.15 -7.35
C SER A 72 -20.42 -0.44 -8.73
N LYS A 73 -21.50 -1.22 -8.81
CA LYS A 73 -22.18 -1.51 -10.09
C LYS A 73 -22.77 -0.22 -10.71
N PRO A 74 -22.54 0.06 -12.01
CA PRO A 74 -23.12 1.22 -12.68
C PRO A 74 -24.65 1.27 -12.61
N ALA A 75 -25.22 2.43 -12.27
CA ALA A 75 -26.66 2.61 -12.15
C ALA A 75 -27.34 2.84 -13.52
N PRO A 76 -28.47 2.17 -13.83
CA PRO A 76 -29.24 2.47 -15.04
C PRO A 76 -29.69 3.95 -15.09
N PRO A 77 -29.74 4.61 -16.26
CA PRO A 77 -29.61 4.04 -17.61
C PRO A 77 -28.16 3.97 -18.14
N SER A 78 -27.13 4.18 -17.33
CA SER A 78 -25.72 4.20 -17.81
C SER A 78 -25.19 2.87 -18.36
N VAL A 79 -26.00 1.80 -18.32
CA VAL A 79 -25.70 0.48 -18.90
C VAL A 79 -25.35 0.51 -20.40
N ASP A 80 -25.87 1.48 -21.15
CA ASP A 80 -25.58 1.65 -22.58
C ASP A 80 -24.27 2.43 -22.85
N ALA A 81 -23.69 3.05 -21.81
CA ALA A 81 -22.44 3.81 -21.86
C ALA A 81 -21.31 3.17 -21.03
N VAL A 82 -21.51 1.96 -20.49
CA VAL A 82 -20.40 1.11 -20.07
C VAL A 82 -19.73 0.57 -21.33
N SER A 83 -18.79 1.37 -21.85
CA SER A 83 -17.68 0.91 -22.68
C SER A 83 -17.16 -0.40 -22.11
N ARG A 84 -17.40 -1.53 -22.79
CA ARG A 84 -16.96 -2.83 -22.26
C ARG A 84 -15.44 -2.81 -22.09
N CYS A 85 -14.95 -3.34 -20.98
CA CYS A 85 -13.51 -3.50 -20.84
C CYS A 85 -13.02 -4.54 -21.85
N GLU A 86 -12.28 -4.10 -22.86
CA GLU A 86 -11.67 -5.00 -23.83
C GLU A 86 -10.32 -5.47 -23.32
N THR A 87 -10.18 -6.77 -23.07
CA THR A 87 -8.99 -7.38 -22.45
C THR A 87 -7.70 -7.13 -23.23
N ILE A 88 -7.76 -7.02 -24.56
CA ILE A 88 -6.58 -6.80 -25.41
C ILE A 88 -6.04 -5.37 -25.24
N PRO A 89 -6.82 -4.29 -25.46
CA PRO A 89 -6.43 -2.94 -25.07
C PRO A 89 -6.00 -2.82 -23.61
N TRP A 90 -6.72 -3.43 -22.67
CA TRP A 90 -6.41 -3.32 -21.25
C TRP A 90 -5.03 -3.89 -20.89
N ASN A 91 -4.72 -5.10 -21.35
CA ASN A 91 -3.40 -5.70 -21.14
C ASN A 91 -2.29 -4.91 -21.86
N GLY A 92 -2.55 -4.37 -23.04
CA GLY A 92 -1.61 -3.51 -23.77
C GLY A 92 -1.28 -2.22 -23.01
N CYS A 93 -2.31 -1.49 -22.56
CA CYS A 93 -2.14 -0.28 -21.76
C CYS A 93 -1.45 -0.58 -20.41
N GLN A 94 -1.77 -1.72 -19.78
CA GLN A 94 -1.11 -2.14 -18.53
C GLN A 94 0.37 -2.43 -18.74
N ALA A 95 0.74 -3.10 -19.84
CA ALA A 95 2.15 -3.34 -20.18
C ALA A 95 2.91 -2.03 -20.40
N GLN A 96 2.31 -1.03 -21.04
CA GLN A 96 2.90 0.31 -21.20
C GLN A 96 3.06 1.03 -19.84
N PHE A 97 2.05 0.97 -18.96
CA PHE A 97 2.16 1.52 -17.60
C PHE A 97 3.31 0.88 -16.82
N ASN A 98 3.43 -0.45 -16.90
CA ASN A 98 4.50 -1.20 -16.27
C ASN A 98 5.87 -0.77 -16.82
N GLU A 99 6.02 -0.65 -18.14
CA GLU A 99 7.27 -0.27 -18.81
C GLU A 99 7.75 1.13 -18.40
N ILE A 100 6.87 2.14 -18.37
CA ILE A 100 7.20 3.52 -17.95
C ILE A 100 7.75 3.54 -16.51
N LEU A 101 7.27 2.65 -15.66
CA LEU A 101 7.65 2.55 -14.25
C LEU A 101 8.77 1.53 -13.98
N GLY A 102 9.22 0.78 -14.97
CA GLY A 102 10.23 -0.27 -14.81
C GLY A 102 9.72 -1.52 -14.08
N LEU A 103 8.41 -1.75 -14.08
CA LEU A 103 7.79 -2.96 -13.54
C LEU A 103 7.87 -4.11 -14.55
N ASN A 104 7.52 -5.33 -14.14
CA ASN A 104 7.42 -6.45 -15.06
C ASN A 104 6.18 -6.30 -15.96
N ASN A 105 6.38 -6.20 -17.27
CA ASN A 105 5.31 -6.01 -18.26
C ASN A 105 4.25 -7.13 -18.27
N LEU A 106 4.52 -8.29 -17.67
CA LEU A 106 3.56 -9.39 -17.49
C LEU A 106 2.62 -9.23 -16.28
N LEU A 107 2.76 -8.16 -15.48
CA LEU A 107 1.87 -7.89 -14.34
C LEU A 107 0.55 -7.27 -14.81
N TYR A 108 -0.57 -7.82 -14.35
CA TYR A 108 -1.93 -7.35 -14.63
C TYR A 108 -2.80 -7.45 -13.38
N TRP A 109 -4.12 -7.29 -13.50
CA TRP A 109 -5.03 -7.22 -12.35
C TRP A 109 -4.96 -8.42 -11.38
N ARG A 110 -4.62 -9.64 -11.85
CA ARG A 110 -4.37 -10.81 -10.98
C ARG A 110 -3.05 -10.74 -10.20
N ASN A 111 -2.31 -9.66 -10.33
CA ASN A 111 -1.11 -9.34 -9.56
C ASN A 111 -1.25 -7.99 -8.84
N GLY A 112 -2.49 -7.55 -8.57
CA GLY A 112 -2.79 -6.26 -7.95
C GLY A 112 -2.01 -5.99 -6.67
N THR A 113 -1.79 -6.98 -5.80
CA THR A 113 -0.97 -6.79 -4.57
C THR A 113 0.51 -6.49 -4.90
N ILE A 114 1.05 -7.11 -5.95
CA ILE A 114 2.43 -6.86 -6.41
C ILE A 114 2.52 -5.47 -7.05
N ILE A 115 1.56 -5.12 -7.91
CA ILE A 115 1.48 -3.80 -8.56
C ILE A 115 1.35 -2.70 -7.50
N ASN A 116 0.41 -2.85 -6.55
CA ASN A 116 0.18 -1.91 -5.46
C ASN A 116 1.45 -1.64 -4.66
N LYS A 117 2.16 -2.70 -4.26
CA LYS A 117 3.43 -2.61 -3.53
C LYS A 117 4.51 -1.90 -4.35
N GLN A 118 4.69 -2.25 -5.63
CA GLN A 118 5.71 -1.64 -6.48
C GLN A 118 5.41 -0.17 -6.80
N VAL A 119 4.13 0.17 -7.01
CA VAL A 119 3.68 1.56 -7.19
C VAL A 119 3.92 2.36 -5.90
N ASN A 120 3.56 1.85 -4.73
CA ASN A 120 3.81 2.53 -3.46
C ASN A 120 5.31 2.75 -3.18
N GLN A 121 6.17 1.79 -3.54
CA GLN A 121 7.63 1.95 -3.45
C GLN A 121 8.17 3.10 -4.31
N LEU A 122 7.60 3.31 -5.52
CA LEU A 122 7.96 4.44 -6.38
C LEU A 122 7.41 5.76 -5.83
N LEU A 123 6.13 5.79 -5.45
CA LEU A 123 5.48 6.97 -4.88
C LEU A 123 6.26 7.52 -3.68
N GLN A 124 6.69 6.65 -2.77
CA GLN A 124 7.38 7.02 -1.52
C GLN A 124 8.87 7.34 -1.69
N ALA A 125 9.45 7.16 -2.89
CA ALA A 125 10.87 7.42 -3.11
C ALA A 125 11.21 8.92 -3.05
N ASN A 126 10.39 9.76 -3.70
CA ASN A 126 10.48 11.23 -3.74
C ASN A 126 9.41 11.81 -4.70
N THR A 127 9.25 13.13 -4.70
CA THR A 127 8.32 13.84 -5.60
C THR A 127 8.59 13.63 -7.10
N THR A 128 9.83 13.37 -7.53
CA THR A 128 10.13 13.10 -8.96
C THR A 128 9.56 11.75 -9.42
N GLU A 129 9.74 10.69 -8.61
CA GLU A 129 9.12 9.39 -8.91
C GLU A 129 7.59 9.45 -8.75
N LEU A 130 7.05 10.24 -7.80
CA LEU A 130 5.61 10.51 -7.72
C LEU A 130 5.07 11.15 -9.01
N VAL A 131 5.71 12.21 -9.52
CA VAL A 131 5.34 12.87 -10.79
C VAL A 131 5.40 11.88 -11.96
N LYS A 132 6.41 11.00 -12.00
CA LYS A 132 6.54 9.95 -13.02
C LYS A 132 5.42 8.92 -12.93
N VAL A 133 5.02 8.48 -11.74
CA VAL A 133 3.85 7.61 -11.53
C VAL A 133 2.55 8.29 -11.98
N CYS A 134 2.39 9.58 -11.71
CA CYS A 134 1.23 10.35 -12.16
C CYS A 134 1.18 10.56 -13.68
N ASN A 135 2.34 10.75 -14.33
CA ASN A 135 2.44 10.73 -15.79
C ASN A 135 2.07 9.36 -16.37
N ALA A 136 2.57 8.27 -15.78
CA ALA A 136 2.23 6.90 -16.20
C ALA A 136 0.72 6.62 -16.06
N ARG A 137 0.08 7.01 -14.95
CA ARG A 137 -1.38 6.90 -14.78
C ARG A 137 -2.15 7.72 -15.82
N THR A 138 -1.67 8.91 -16.16
CA THR A 138 -2.28 9.76 -17.20
C THR A 138 -2.20 9.10 -18.57
N GLN A 139 -1.06 8.52 -18.94
CA GLN A 139 -0.93 7.77 -20.19
C GLN A 139 -1.78 6.49 -20.20
N PHE A 140 -1.87 5.78 -19.08
CA PHE A 140 -2.75 4.61 -18.93
C PHE A 140 -4.23 4.98 -19.10
N TYR A 141 -4.67 6.10 -18.52
CA TYR A 141 -6.01 6.66 -18.73
C TYR A 141 -6.26 7.00 -20.21
N GLN A 142 -5.31 7.69 -20.86
CA GLN A 142 -5.42 8.06 -22.28
C GLN A 142 -5.44 6.83 -23.21
N CYS A 143 -4.65 5.80 -22.91
CA CYS A 143 -4.58 4.55 -23.67
C CYS A 143 -5.89 3.76 -23.60
N LEU A 144 -6.50 3.66 -22.41
CA LEU A 144 -7.79 3.00 -22.22
C LEU A 144 -8.97 3.85 -22.73
N GLY A 145 -8.82 5.17 -22.76
CA GLY A 145 -9.83 6.11 -23.26
C GLY A 145 -11.17 5.92 -22.56
N THR A 146 -12.23 5.71 -23.35
CA THR A 146 -13.59 5.50 -22.81
C THR A 146 -13.71 4.24 -21.96
N SER A 147 -12.90 3.20 -22.18
CA SER A 147 -12.97 1.93 -21.42
C SER A 147 -12.30 1.98 -20.04
N TYR A 148 -11.60 3.08 -19.69
CA TYR A 148 -10.84 3.19 -18.44
C TYR A 148 -11.69 2.87 -17.19
N TYR A 149 -12.81 3.56 -17.02
CA TYR A 149 -13.66 3.37 -15.83
C TYR A 149 -14.30 1.99 -15.77
N ALA A 150 -14.56 1.35 -16.92
CA ALA A 150 -15.07 -0.01 -16.95
C ALA A 150 -13.99 -1.05 -16.61
N CYS A 151 -12.75 -0.85 -17.06
CA CYS A 151 -11.64 -1.77 -16.78
C CYS A 151 -11.14 -1.71 -15.33
N LEU A 152 -11.31 -0.58 -14.64
CA LEU A 152 -10.89 -0.42 -13.24
C LEU A 152 -12.00 -0.68 -12.22
N ASN A 153 -13.25 -0.76 -12.67
CA ASN A 153 -14.39 -0.99 -11.80
C ASN A 153 -14.38 -2.44 -11.27
N LEU A 154 -14.35 -2.59 -9.94
CA LEU A 154 -14.20 -3.87 -9.26
C LEU A 154 -15.29 -4.90 -9.61
N PHE A 155 -16.53 -4.44 -9.88
CA PHE A 155 -17.61 -5.31 -10.32
C PHE A 155 -17.28 -5.97 -11.67
N ASN A 156 -16.80 -5.19 -12.63
CA ASN A 156 -16.41 -5.72 -13.95
C ASN A 156 -15.17 -6.62 -13.90
N ILE A 157 -14.21 -6.36 -13.00
CA ILE A 157 -13.03 -7.23 -12.84
C ILE A 157 -13.42 -8.58 -12.23
N LEU A 158 -14.36 -8.60 -11.29
CA LEU A 158 -14.83 -9.80 -10.61
C LEU A 158 -15.96 -10.54 -11.36
N ASP A 159 -16.53 -9.96 -12.43
CA ASP A 159 -17.49 -10.63 -13.33
C ASP A 159 -16.76 -11.60 -14.28
N THR A 160 -16.17 -12.63 -13.68
CA THR A 160 -15.33 -13.65 -14.34
C THR A 160 -15.57 -15.02 -13.71
N SER A 161 -15.29 -16.08 -14.47
CA SER A 161 -15.50 -17.47 -14.02
C SER A 161 -14.55 -17.92 -12.90
N ASP A 162 -13.49 -17.16 -12.63
CA ASP A 162 -12.48 -17.44 -11.61
C ASP A 162 -12.01 -16.11 -10.96
N PRO A 163 -12.76 -15.56 -9.99
CA PRO A 163 -12.47 -14.26 -9.40
C PRO A 163 -11.37 -14.32 -8.32
N ASP A 164 -10.31 -13.52 -8.51
CA ASP A 164 -9.29 -13.26 -7.48
C ASP A 164 -9.62 -11.96 -6.73
N PHE A 165 -10.33 -12.10 -5.62
CA PHE A 165 -10.86 -10.97 -4.84
C PHE A 165 -9.78 -10.03 -4.31
N VAL A 166 -8.67 -10.56 -3.79
CA VAL A 166 -7.63 -9.76 -3.15
C VAL A 166 -6.83 -9.00 -4.21
N ASN A 167 -6.36 -9.68 -5.26
CA ASN A 167 -5.62 -8.99 -6.31
C ASN A 167 -6.51 -8.02 -7.09
N ALA A 168 -7.78 -8.35 -7.37
CA ALA A 168 -8.70 -7.39 -8.02
C ALA A 168 -8.93 -6.15 -7.15
N PHE A 169 -9.13 -6.30 -5.84
CA PHE A 169 -9.30 -5.17 -4.93
C PHE A 169 -8.03 -4.31 -4.85
N ASP A 170 -6.85 -4.93 -4.67
CA ASP A 170 -5.57 -4.23 -4.61
C ASP A 170 -5.22 -3.52 -5.92
N TYR A 171 -5.64 -4.09 -7.06
CA TYR A 171 -5.52 -3.45 -8.36
C TYR A 171 -6.43 -2.21 -8.45
N THR A 172 -7.73 -2.36 -8.19
CA THR A 172 -8.68 -1.23 -8.22
C THR A 172 -8.29 -0.12 -7.23
N ARG A 173 -7.93 -0.44 -5.97
CA ARG A 173 -7.50 0.56 -4.98
C ARG A 173 -6.26 1.34 -5.45
N THR A 174 -5.34 0.68 -6.17
CA THR A 174 -4.14 1.33 -6.69
C THR A 174 -4.51 2.42 -7.69
N PHE A 175 -5.33 2.10 -8.70
CA PHE A 175 -5.66 3.10 -9.71
C PHE A 175 -6.65 4.16 -9.21
N LEU A 176 -7.54 3.86 -8.26
CA LEU A 176 -8.37 4.87 -7.59
C LEU A 176 -7.54 5.80 -6.68
N GLY A 177 -6.58 5.26 -5.93
CA GLY A 177 -5.64 6.06 -5.14
C GLY A 177 -4.78 6.97 -6.01
N LEU A 178 -4.24 6.45 -7.12
CA LEU A 178 -3.55 7.26 -8.12
C LEU A 178 -4.46 8.29 -8.79
N GLU A 179 -5.73 7.99 -9.01
CA GLU A 179 -6.69 8.95 -9.57
C GLU A 179 -6.97 10.12 -8.64
N PHE A 180 -7.13 9.88 -7.34
CA PHE A 180 -7.18 10.99 -6.38
C PHE A 180 -5.85 11.75 -6.34
N MET A 181 -4.76 11.04 -6.04
CA MET A 181 -3.45 11.61 -5.72
C MET A 181 -2.81 12.36 -6.89
N CYS A 182 -3.04 11.92 -8.12
CA CYS A 182 -2.49 12.56 -9.32
C CYS A 182 -3.42 13.61 -9.95
N ASN A 183 -4.60 13.85 -9.37
CA ASN A 183 -5.50 14.93 -9.76
C ASN A 183 -5.75 15.84 -8.55
N ALA A 184 -6.84 15.60 -7.80
CA ALA A 184 -7.27 16.49 -6.71
C ALA A 184 -6.28 16.56 -5.54
N GLY A 185 -5.60 15.47 -5.22
CA GLY A 185 -4.59 15.42 -4.14
C GLY A 185 -3.18 15.84 -4.57
N PHE A 186 -2.96 16.22 -5.83
CA PHE A 186 -1.61 16.38 -6.37
C PHE A 186 -0.87 17.58 -5.78
N GLU A 187 -1.53 18.73 -5.68
CA GLU A 187 -0.94 19.94 -5.12
C GLU A 187 -0.50 19.73 -3.67
N GLU A 188 -1.36 19.13 -2.84
CA GLU A 188 -1.06 18.79 -1.45
C GLU A 188 0.15 17.87 -1.33
N VAL A 189 0.17 16.77 -2.09
CA VAL A 189 1.23 15.76 -1.95
C VAL A 189 2.60 16.24 -2.41
N VAL A 190 2.67 17.09 -3.45
CA VAL A 190 3.96 17.62 -3.92
C VAL A 190 4.47 18.82 -3.12
N THR A 191 3.58 19.69 -2.63
CA THR A 191 3.97 20.87 -1.85
C THR A 191 4.31 20.54 -0.40
N GLN A 192 3.56 19.60 0.20
CA GLN A 192 3.71 19.20 1.60
C GLN A 192 4.50 17.88 1.79
N TRP A 193 5.16 17.39 0.73
CA TRP A 193 5.92 16.13 0.74
C TRP A 193 6.78 15.90 2.00
N PRO A 194 7.56 16.87 2.53
CA PRO A 194 8.44 16.63 3.66
C PRO A 194 7.75 16.26 4.98
N CYS A 195 6.47 16.63 5.16
CA CYS A 195 5.67 16.24 6.33
C CYS A 195 4.71 15.09 6.01
N LEU A 196 4.21 14.97 4.76
CA LEU A 196 3.30 13.92 4.33
C LEU A 196 3.96 12.55 4.17
N HIS A 197 5.21 12.52 3.69
CA HIS A 197 5.99 11.30 3.57
C HIS A 197 6.28 10.72 4.97
N GLY A 198 5.97 9.43 5.14
CA GLY A 198 6.29 8.71 6.38
C GLY A 198 5.24 8.84 7.49
N ILE A 199 4.20 9.68 7.34
CA ILE A 199 3.01 9.67 8.23
C ILE A 199 2.47 8.24 8.37
N GLN A 200 2.53 7.46 7.29
CA GLN A 200 1.99 6.12 7.23
C GLN A 200 2.77 5.10 8.10
N SER A 201 4.00 5.42 8.50
CA SER A 201 4.75 4.66 9.50
C SER A 201 4.37 4.98 10.96
N THR A 202 3.61 6.05 11.21
CA THR A 202 3.30 6.51 12.57
C THR A 202 2.25 5.63 13.25
N ILE A 203 2.36 5.49 14.57
CA ILE A 203 1.38 4.76 15.40
C ILE A 203 -0.03 5.35 15.24
N ALA A 204 -0.14 6.67 15.09
CA ALA A 204 -1.44 7.33 14.95
C ALA A 204 -2.15 6.94 13.64
N TYR A 205 -1.42 6.94 12.51
CA TYR A 205 -1.93 6.42 11.23
C TYR A 205 -2.29 4.93 11.32
N GLN A 206 -1.36 4.12 11.85
CA GLN A 206 -1.55 2.68 11.97
C GLN A 206 -2.76 2.33 12.85
N ASN A 207 -3.05 3.10 13.89
CA ASN A 207 -4.27 2.94 14.69
C ASN A 207 -5.55 3.19 13.87
N CYS A 208 -5.59 4.23 13.02
CA CYS A 208 -6.73 4.47 12.12
C CYS A 208 -6.95 3.29 11.16
N MET A 209 -5.87 2.81 10.53
CA MET A 209 -5.93 1.73 9.53
C MET A 209 -6.24 0.36 10.14
N ASN A 210 -5.67 0.04 11.30
CA ASN A 210 -5.99 -1.17 12.06
C ASN A 210 -7.45 -1.15 12.54
N ASN A 211 -7.94 -0.01 13.04
CA ASN A 211 -9.33 0.12 13.45
C ASN A 211 -10.29 -0.13 12.28
N PHE A 212 -9.96 0.34 11.07
CA PHE A 212 -10.71 -0.01 9.87
C PHE A 212 -10.65 -1.52 9.60
N THR A 213 -9.45 -2.05 9.40
CA THR A 213 -9.16 -3.44 8.99
C THR A 213 -9.86 -4.47 9.88
N TYR A 214 -9.87 -4.28 11.20
CA TYR A 214 -10.43 -5.25 12.15
C TYR A 214 -11.93 -5.08 12.44
N ASN A 215 -12.53 -3.93 12.11
CA ASN A 215 -13.93 -3.62 12.47
C ASN A 215 -14.85 -3.32 11.27
N VAL A 216 -14.34 -3.39 10.03
CA VAL A 216 -15.14 -3.15 8.82
C VAL A 216 -15.89 -4.41 8.38
N TYR A 217 -17.22 -4.30 8.32
CA TYR A 217 -18.14 -5.33 7.85
C TYR A 217 -19.19 -4.68 6.91
N PRO A 218 -19.88 -5.44 6.04
CA PRO A 218 -20.88 -4.89 5.11
C PRO A 218 -21.98 -4.03 5.78
N THR A 219 -22.33 -4.31 7.03
CA THR A 219 -23.40 -3.60 7.77
C THR A 219 -22.98 -2.25 8.34
N ASN A 220 -21.69 -2.03 8.64
CA ASN A 220 -21.17 -0.76 9.15
C ASN A 220 -20.20 -0.07 8.17
N PHE A 221 -20.00 -0.64 6.97
CA PHE A 221 -18.93 -0.30 6.03
C PHE A 221 -18.72 1.20 5.85
N CYS A 222 -19.76 1.94 5.45
CA CYS A 222 -19.63 3.38 5.19
C CYS A 222 -19.48 4.22 6.46
N ASN A 223 -19.93 3.75 7.62
CA ASN A 223 -19.63 4.41 8.90
C ASN A 223 -18.16 4.21 9.29
N MET A 224 -17.59 3.04 9.01
CA MET A 224 -16.15 2.80 9.19
C MET A 224 -15.31 3.60 8.20
N VAL A 225 -15.74 3.75 6.94
CA VAL A 225 -15.05 4.62 5.97
C VAL A 225 -15.04 6.09 6.44
N ASP A 226 -16.19 6.62 6.88
CA ASP A 226 -16.30 7.97 7.42
C ASP A 226 -15.42 8.18 8.67
N THR A 227 -15.51 7.26 9.63
CA THR A 227 -14.74 7.30 10.89
C THR A 227 -13.23 7.24 10.63
N THR A 228 -12.78 6.37 9.73
CA THR A 228 -11.36 6.24 9.37
C THR A 228 -10.87 7.44 8.58
N GLY A 229 -11.67 7.99 7.65
CA GLY A 229 -11.34 9.24 6.95
C GLY A 229 -11.11 10.40 7.93
N LYS A 230 -12.00 10.57 8.91
CA LYS A 230 -11.86 11.58 9.98
C LYS A 230 -10.64 11.36 10.86
N CYS A 231 -10.36 10.11 11.23
CA CYS A 231 -9.14 9.73 11.96
C CYS A 231 -7.88 10.13 11.17
N LEU A 232 -7.84 9.82 9.88
CA LEU A 232 -6.74 10.20 9.00
C LEU A 232 -6.63 11.71 8.78
N ASN A 233 -7.76 12.45 8.73
CA ASN A 233 -7.73 13.90 8.69
C ASN A 233 -6.93 14.47 9.88
N ASN A 234 -7.32 14.08 11.09
CA ASN A 234 -6.64 14.53 12.31
C ASN A 234 -5.16 14.10 12.34
N VAL A 235 -4.82 12.88 11.88
CA VAL A 235 -3.42 12.42 11.83
C VAL A 235 -2.58 13.29 10.91
N TYR A 236 -3.06 13.57 9.70
CA TYR A 236 -2.31 14.35 8.71
C TYR A 236 -2.25 15.84 9.06
N LEU A 237 -3.37 16.41 9.53
CA LEU A 237 -3.43 17.79 10.04
C LEU A 237 -2.45 18.02 11.19
N ASN A 238 -2.39 17.10 12.16
CA ASN A 238 -1.46 17.23 13.29
C ASN A 238 0.01 17.03 12.89
N ALA A 239 0.29 16.26 11.84
CA ALA A 239 1.66 16.01 11.36
C ALA A 239 2.23 17.19 10.54
N CYS A 240 1.41 17.81 9.70
CA CYS A 240 1.82 18.92 8.82
C CYS A 240 1.50 20.32 9.37
N GLY A 241 0.54 20.43 10.32
CA GLY A 241 0.04 21.71 10.81
C GLY A 241 -0.88 22.44 9.81
N ASP A 242 -1.36 21.73 8.79
CA ASP A 242 -2.06 22.31 7.65
C ASP A 242 -3.37 21.58 7.29
N ASN A 243 -4.38 22.36 6.89
CA ASN A 243 -5.74 21.88 6.61
C ASN A 243 -5.87 21.12 5.29
N GLY A 244 -5.03 21.42 4.30
CA GLY A 244 -4.91 20.70 3.04
C GLY A 244 -4.31 19.30 3.25
N ALA A 245 -3.31 19.17 4.12
CA ALA A 245 -2.77 17.88 4.53
C ALA A 245 -3.85 17.00 5.21
N GLY A 246 -4.62 17.56 6.15
CA GLY A 246 -5.75 16.86 6.77
C GLY A 246 -6.81 16.40 5.76
N TRP A 247 -7.19 17.28 4.84
CA TRP A 247 -8.09 16.94 3.75
C TRP A 247 -7.53 15.83 2.85
N PHE A 248 -6.26 15.92 2.46
CA PHE A 248 -5.55 14.90 1.67
C PHE A 248 -5.58 13.54 2.36
N GLY A 249 -5.20 13.46 3.63
CA GLY A 249 -5.17 12.19 4.38
C GLY A 249 -6.53 11.49 4.43
N CYS A 250 -7.60 12.28 4.53
CA CYS A 250 -8.98 11.79 4.53
C CYS A 250 -9.45 11.34 3.13
N GLU A 251 -9.30 12.19 2.10
CA GLU A 251 -9.77 11.87 0.74
C GLU A 251 -8.97 10.72 0.12
N ASN A 252 -7.65 10.68 0.30
CA ASN A 252 -6.77 9.62 -0.21
C ASN A 252 -7.21 8.21 0.23
N PHE A 253 -7.81 8.09 1.42
CA PHE A 253 -8.46 6.87 1.87
C PHE A 253 -9.90 6.75 1.34
N ARG A 254 -10.74 7.77 1.59
CA ARG A 254 -12.17 7.77 1.28
C ARG A 254 -12.47 7.54 -0.21
N PHE A 255 -11.65 8.08 -1.11
CA PHE A 255 -11.87 8.07 -2.55
C PHE A 255 -11.93 6.65 -3.14
N THR A 256 -11.20 5.69 -2.56
CA THR A 256 -11.30 4.25 -2.91
C THR A 256 -12.74 3.72 -2.80
N PHE A 257 -13.57 4.34 -1.96
CA PHE A 257 -14.93 3.92 -1.67
C PHE A 257 -16.00 4.91 -2.15
N ASP A 258 -15.67 5.94 -2.95
CA ASP A 258 -16.65 6.96 -3.38
C ASP A 258 -17.85 6.33 -4.12
N GLN A 259 -17.62 5.28 -4.91
CA GLN A 259 -18.67 4.51 -5.58
C GLN A 259 -19.49 3.58 -4.66
N THR A 260 -18.98 3.24 -3.46
CA THR A 260 -19.70 2.39 -2.49
C THR A 260 -20.49 3.22 -1.47
N CYS A 261 -19.88 4.31 -1.00
CA CYS A 261 -20.33 5.13 0.12
C CYS A 261 -20.64 6.57 -0.31
N TRP A 262 -21.71 6.69 -1.10
CA TRP A 262 -22.13 7.96 -1.71
C TRP A 262 -22.45 9.01 -0.62
N GLY A 263 -22.05 10.26 -0.89
CA GLY A 263 -22.32 11.40 -0.01
C GLY A 263 -21.29 11.63 1.10
N LEU A 264 -20.37 10.69 1.36
CA LEU A 264 -19.23 10.96 2.23
C LEU A 264 -18.28 11.99 1.59
N ARG A 265 -17.81 12.96 2.38
CA ARG A 265 -16.90 14.03 1.97
C ARG A 265 -15.98 14.39 3.12
N CYS A 266 -14.71 14.62 2.81
CA CYS A 266 -13.76 15.23 3.72
C CYS A 266 -13.79 16.74 3.53
N ASN A 267 -13.91 17.49 4.63
CA ASN A 267 -13.91 18.95 4.57
C ASN A 267 -12.50 19.49 4.88
N VAL A 268 -12.08 20.52 4.16
CA VAL A 268 -10.89 21.31 4.50
C VAL A 268 -11.18 22.12 5.76
N GLY A 269 -10.25 22.14 6.72
CA GLY A 269 -10.34 22.99 7.91
C GLY A 269 -11.25 22.50 9.03
N VAL A 270 -11.59 21.21 9.06
CA VAL A 270 -12.36 20.59 10.14
C VAL A 270 -11.47 19.63 10.93
N VAL A 271 -11.22 19.95 12.20
CA VAL A 271 -10.74 18.96 13.20
C VAL A 271 -11.95 18.13 13.63
N TYR A 272 -11.80 16.80 13.67
CA TYR A 272 -12.88 15.86 13.98
C TYR A 272 -12.78 15.25 15.39
#